data_AF-A0A960D8X3-F1
#
_entry.id   AF-A0A960D8X3-F1
#
_cell.length_a   1.000
_cell.length_b   1.000
_cell.length_c   1.000
_cell.angle_alpha   90.00
_cell.angle_beta   90.00
_cell.angle_gamma   90.00
#
_symmetry.space_group_name_H-M   'P 1'
#
loop_
_entity.id
_entity.type
_entity.pdbx_description
1 polymer ?
#
loop_
_entity_poly.entity_id
_entity_poly.type
_entity_poly.pdbx_seq_one_letter_code
_entity_poly.pdbx_strand_id
1 'polypeptide(L)'
;MTDDHWDPAAALADENRVLARRLERERQIRRKAEEIAEQGLRDLYQKQQELEFLSQIAIMANQGGSVQEVLASALEYMCRFTGWSAAHAFILAGEGDARRMWPSNIWYCDPAHDLSDFQAATARMVFAAAEGLPGTVWGRGEPVWVEEIMSTSNFPRGEVALRSGLRAAFSTPL
;
A
#
# COMPACT_ATOMS: atom_id res chain seq x y z
N MET A 1 -21.00 -53.03 56.46
CA MET A 1 -20.68 -51.76 57.13
C MET A 1 -19.27 -51.42 56.69
N THR A 2 -19.15 -50.76 55.54
CA THR A 2 -17.87 -50.42 54.91
C THR A 2 -17.49 -49.02 55.36
N ASP A 3 -16.39 -48.92 56.10
CA ASP A 3 -15.78 -47.66 56.54
C ASP A 3 -15.39 -46.83 55.31
N ASP A 4 -16.06 -45.70 55.14
CA ASP A 4 -15.70 -44.65 54.20
C ASP A 4 -14.50 -43.91 54.79
N HIS A 5 -13.29 -44.40 54.51
CA HIS A 5 -12.04 -43.81 54.97
C HIS A 5 -11.80 -42.50 54.19
N TRP A 6 -12.29 -41.39 54.75
CA TRP A 6 -12.05 -40.04 54.25
C TRP A 6 -10.54 -39.74 54.24
N ASP A 7 -9.95 -39.67 53.04
CA ASP A 7 -8.58 -39.20 52.82
C ASP A 7 -8.60 -37.71 52.42
N PRO A 8 -8.29 -36.79 53.35
CA PRO A 8 -8.29 -35.36 53.06
C PRO A 8 -7.25 -34.97 51.99
N ALA A 9 -6.14 -35.71 51.84
CA ALA A 9 -5.13 -35.42 50.84
C ALA A 9 -5.65 -35.72 49.42
N ALA A 10 -6.41 -36.81 49.24
CA ALA A 10 -7.06 -37.14 47.98
C ALA A 10 -8.12 -36.12 47.57
N ALA A 11 -8.93 -35.63 48.54
CA ALA A 11 -9.94 -34.60 48.30
C ALA A 11 -9.32 -33.26 47.88
N LEU A 12 -8.25 -32.81 48.56
CA LEU A 12 -7.48 -31.61 48.21
C LEU A 12 -6.80 -31.71 46.84
N ALA A 13 -6.31 -32.90 46.46
CA ALA A 13 -5.71 -33.13 45.15
C ALA A 13 -6.74 -33.03 44.01
N ASP A 14 -7.96 -33.52 44.23
CA ASP A 14 -9.03 -33.41 43.25
C ASP A 14 -9.53 -31.96 43.11
N GLU A 15 -9.69 -31.25 44.23
CA GLU A 15 -10.06 -29.83 44.23
C GLU A 15 -9.01 -28.97 43.48
N ASN A 16 -7.73 -29.19 43.76
CA ASN A 16 -6.63 -28.52 43.04
C ASN A 16 -6.66 -28.82 41.53
N ARG A 17 -6.97 -30.07 41.15
CA ARG A 17 -7.09 -30.46 39.74
C ARG A 17 -8.25 -29.76 39.04
N VAL A 18 -9.39 -29.62 39.72
CA VAL A 18 -10.55 -28.87 39.21
C VAL A 18 -10.24 -27.39 39.07
N LEU A 19 -9.60 -26.78 40.08
CA LEU A 19 -9.18 -25.39 40.06
C LEU A 19 -8.17 -25.10 38.94
N ALA A 20 -7.18 -25.97 38.74
CA ALA A 20 -6.21 -25.84 37.65
C ALA A 20 -6.89 -25.87 36.27
N ARG A 21 -7.86 -26.79 36.07
CA ARG A 21 -8.65 -26.85 34.83
C ARG A 21 -9.54 -25.64 34.63
N ARG A 22 -10.03 -25.01 35.71
CA ARG A 22 -10.85 -23.79 35.63
C ARG A 22 -9.99 -22.57 35.28
N LEU A 23 -8.84 -22.43 35.95
CA LEU A 23 -7.87 -21.37 35.69
C LEU A 23 -7.33 -21.44 34.25
N GLU A 24 -7.01 -22.63 33.76
CA GLU A 24 -6.53 -22.80 32.37
C GLU A 24 -7.60 -22.38 31.37
N ARG A 25 -8.87 -22.77 31.59
CA ARG A 25 -9.99 -22.32 30.76
C ARG A 25 -10.13 -20.80 30.77
N GLU A 26 -10.06 -20.16 31.93
CA GLU A 26 -10.13 -18.70 32.06
C GLU A 26 -8.96 -18.00 31.36
N ARG A 27 -7.74 -18.54 31.48
CA ARG A 27 -6.55 -18.02 30.78
C ARG A 27 -6.69 -18.12 29.27
N GLN A 28 -7.15 -19.27 28.77
CA GLN A 28 -7.38 -19.47 27.33
C GLN A 28 -8.46 -18.52 26.79
N ILE A 29 -9.53 -18.28 27.55
CA ILE A 29 -10.57 -17.31 27.17
C ILE A 29 -10.00 -15.89 27.11
N ARG A 30 -9.24 -15.47 28.13
CA ARG A 30 -8.63 -14.14 28.16
C ARG A 30 -7.67 -13.93 27.01
N ARG A 31 -6.79 -14.89 26.74
CA ARG A 31 -5.82 -14.81 25.65
C ARG A 31 -6.51 -14.71 24.29
N LYS A 32 -7.56 -15.51 24.04
CA LYS A 32 -8.35 -15.40 22.81
C LYS A 32 -9.06 -14.05 22.70
N ALA A 33 -9.56 -13.51 23.80
CA ALA A 33 -10.20 -12.20 23.82
C ALA A 33 -9.18 -11.08 23.52
N GLU A 34 -7.97 -11.16 24.06
CA GLU A 34 -6.87 -10.24 23.77
C GLU A 34 -6.46 -10.32 22.29
N GLU A 35 -6.27 -11.54 21.75
CA GLU A 35 -5.93 -11.73 20.33
C GLU A 35 -7.01 -11.16 19.38
N ILE A 36 -8.29 -11.37 19.69
CA ILE A 36 -9.41 -10.79 18.92
C ILE A 36 -9.41 -9.26 19.01
N ALA A 37 -9.17 -8.71 20.20
CA ALA A 37 -9.14 -7.26 20.41
C ALA A 37 -7.96 -6.60 19.69
N GLU A 38 -6.78 -7.21 19.74
CA GLU A 38 -5.59 -6.72 19.01
C GLU A 38 -5.81 -6.73 17.51
N GLN A 39 -6.36 -7.81 16.96
CA GLN A 39 -6.67 -7.89 15.53
C GLN A 39 -7.73 -6.86 15.13
N GLY A 40 -8.82 -6.75 15.90
CA GLY A 40 -9.86 -5.77 15.64
C GLY A 40 -9.35 -4.32 15.71
N LEU A 41 -8.43 -4.02 16.64
CA LEU A 41 -7.82 -2.70 16.74
C LEU A 41 -6.93 -2.41 15.52
N ARG A 42 -6.15 -3.38 15.04
CA ARG A 42 -5.34 -3.24 13.82
C ARG A 42 -6.22 -3.00 12.60
N ASP A 43 -7.28 -3.78 12.44
CA ASP A 43 -8.21 -3.66 11.31
C ASP A 43 -8.92 -2.30 11.34
N LEU A 44 -9.36 -1.83 12.52
CA LEU A 44 -9.95 -0.50 12.70
C LEU A 44 -8.96 0.61 12.33
N TYR A 45 -7.70 0.48 12.76
CA TYR A 45 -6.66 1.48 12.45
C TYR A 45 -6.38 1.54 10.94
N GLN A 46 -6.31 0.38 10.27
CA GLN A 46 -6.16 0.32 8.81
C GLN A 46 -7.37 0.93 8.09
N LYS A 47 -8.59 0.57 8.50
CA LYS A 47 -9.83 1.13 7.93
C LYS A 47 -9.92 2.64 8.13
N GLN A 48 -9.48 3.14 9.29
CA GLN A 48 -9.40 4.56 9.56
C GLN A 48 -8.40 5.25 8.61
N GLN A 49 -7.20 4.70 8.45
CA GLN A 49 -6.20 5.23 7.52
C GLN A 49 -6.70 5.25 6.06
N GLU A 50 -7.40 4.21 5.61
CA GLU A 50 -8.03 4.17 4.28
C GLU A 50 -9.09 5.26 4.09
N LEU A 51 -9.97 5.47 5.08
CA LEU A 51 -11.01 6.49 5.03
C LEU A 51 -10.42 7.90 5.06
N GLU A 52 -9.42 8.14 5.90
CA GLU A 52 -8.68 9.41 5.94
C GLU A 52 -8.02 9.69 4.58
N PHE A 53 -7.44 8.67 3.96
CA PHE A 53 -6.83 8.79 2.63
C PHE A 53 -7.84 9.22 1.56
N LEU A 54 -8.98 8.52 1.48
CA LEU A 54 -10.04 8.84 0.52
C LEU A 54 -10.67 10.22 0.80
N SER A 55 -10.86 10.57 2.08
CA SER A 55 -11.43 11.86 2.47
C SER A 55 -10.53 13.02 2.07
N GLN A 56 -9.21 12.90 2.26
CA GLN A 56 -8.27 13.96 1.88
C GLN A 56 -8.26 14.18 0.36
N ILE A 57 -8.20 13.12 -0.44
CA ILE A 57 -8.28 13.23 -1.90
C ILE A 57 -9.58 13.90 -2.34
N ALA A 58 -10.71 13.53 -1.75
CA ALA A 58 -12.01 14.13 -2.06
C ALA A 58 -12.08 15.61 -1.68
N ILE A 59 -11.47 16.01 -0.56
CA ILE A 59 -11.38 17.40 -0.13
C ILE A 59 -10.53 18.19 -1.14
N MET A 60 -9.36 17.67 -1.52
CA MET A 60 -8.46 18.31 -2.47
C MET A 60 -9.13 18.52 -3.83
N ALA A 61 -9.87 17.51 -4.31
CA ALA A 61 -10.65 17.61 -5.54
C ALA A 61 -11.73 18.71 -5.49
N ASN A 62 -12.30 18.99 -4.31
CA ASN A 62 -13.38 19.95 -4.12
C ASN A 62 -12.92 21.37 -3.75
N GLN A 63 -11.64 21.59 -3.41
CA GLN A 63 -11.15 22.89 -2.91
C GLN A 63 -10.86 23.95 -3.98
N GLY A 64 -11.27 23.73 -5.24
CA GLY A 64 -11.28 24.79 -6.27
C GLY A 64 -9.91 25.21 -6.81
N GLY A 65 -8.85 24.45 -6.49
CA GLY A 65 -7.55 24.56 -7.14
C GLY A 65 -7.57 24.04 -8.57
N SER A 66 -6.53 24.35 -9.34
CA SER A 66 -6.34 23.76 -10.66
C SER A 66 -6.19 22.24 -10.56
N VAL A 67 -6.62 21.50 -11.59
CA VAL A 67 -6.48 20.03 -11.65
C VAL A 67 -5.04 19.59 -11.40
N GLN A 68 -4.08 20.40 -11.84
CA GLN A 68 -2.65 20.20 -11.66
C GLN A 68 -2.25 20.23 -10.18
N GLU A 69 -2.73 21.21 -9.41
CA GLU A 69 -2.41 21.34 -7.98
C GLU A 69 -3.00 20.18 -7.18
N VAL A 70 -4.25 19.78 -7.49
CA VAL A 70 -4.92 18.65 -6.87
C VAL A 70 -4.16 17.35 -7.14
N LEU A 71 -3.80 17.09 -8.40
CA LEU A 71 -3.03 15.90 -8.77
C LEU A 71 -1.65 15.90 -8.12
N ALA A 72 -0.92 17.03 -8.14
CA ALA A 72 0.40 17.12 -7.54
C ALA A 72 0.38 16.78 -6.06
N SER A 73 -0.58 17.33 -5.32
CA SER A 73 -0.68 17.05 -3.89
C SER A 73 -1.26 15.67 -3.59
N ALA A 74 -2.10 15.09 -4.47
CA ALA A 74 -2.51 13.69 -4.36
C ALA A 74 -1.34 12.72 -4.56
N LEU A 75 -0.46 12.98 -5.54
CA LEU A 75 0.77 12.21 -5.76
C LEU A 75 1.72 12.29 -4.57
N GLU A 76 1.92 13.49 -4.01
CA GLU A 76 2.68 13.67 -2.77
C GLU A 76 2.12 12.81 -1.64
N TYR A 77 0.82 12.93 -1.39
CA TYR A 77 0.17 12.22 -0.30
C TYR A 77 0.26 10.70 -0.48
N MET A 78 0.02 10.20 -1.69
CA MET A 78 0.20 8.78 -2.03
C MET A 78 1.62 8.30 -1.72
N CYS A 79 2.64 9.00 -2.20
CA CYS A 79 4.04 8.65 -1.97
C CYS A 79 4.37 8.63 -0.47
N ARG A 80 3.92 9.62 0.30
CA ARG A 80 4.14 9.68 1.75
C ARG A 80 3.42 8.56 2.51
N PHE A 81 2.23 8.18 2.06
CA PHE A 81 1.44 7.10 2.66
C PHE A 81 2.02 5.72 2.36
N THR A 82 2.48 5.49 1.14
CA THR A 82 2.95 4.18 0.65
C THR A 82 4.45 3.96 0.78
N GLY A 83 5.23 5.03 0.97
CA GLY A 83 6.69 4.99 0.99
C GLY A 83 7.35 5.00 -0.40
N TRP A 84 6.60 5.26 -1.49
CA TRP A 84 7.18 5.40 -2.82
C TRP A 84 8.00 6.69 -2.95
N SER A 85 9.22 6.60 -3.48
CA SER A 85 10.15 7.74 -3.59
C SER A 85 9.72 8.83 -4.58
N ALA A 86 8.85 8.51 -5.54
CA ALA A 86 8.34 9.47 -6.52
C ALA A 86 7.07 8.98 -7.20
N ALA A 87 6.32 9.93 -7.75
CA ALA A 87 5.19 9.66 -8.63
C ALA A 87 5.06 10.76 -9.70
N HIS A 88 4.52 10.39 -10.86
CA HIS A 88 4.38 11.25 -12.03
C HIS A 88 3.09 10.97 -12.78
N ALA A 89 2.41 12.03 -13.24
CA ALA A 89 1.24 11.90 -14.10
C ALA A 89 1.61 12.00 -15.59
N PHE A 90 1.14 11.03 -16.37
CA PHE A 90 1.10 11.11 -17.83
C PHE A 90 -0.30 11.51 -18.30
N ILE A 91 -0.38 12.33 -19.35
CA ILE A 91 -1.64 12.80 -19.92
C ILE A 91 -1.85 12.16 -21.29
N LEU A 92 -3.02 11.57 -21.48
CA LEU A 92 -3.41 11.00 -22.76
C LEU A 92 -3.98 12.10 -23.68
N ALA A 93 -3.30 12.39 -24.78
CA ALA A 93 -3.69 13.45 -25.72
C ALA A 93 -3.58 13.01 -27.18
N GLY A 94 -4.27 13.72 -28.07
CA GLY A 94 -4.40 13.36 -29.49
C GLY A 94 -5.66 12.55 -29.80
N GLU A 95 -5.89 12.29 -31.09
CA GLU A 95 -7.09 11.62 -31.61
C GLU A 95 -6.73 10.40 -32.46
N GLY A 96 -7.60 9.39 -32.45
CA GLY A 96 -7.42 8.15 -33.21
C GLY A 96 -6.04 7.53 -33.02
N ASP A 97 -5.39 7.18 -34.13
CA ASP A 97 -4.07 6.55 -34.15
C ASP A 97 -2.92 7.49 -33.74
N ALA A 98 -3.18 8.80 -33.63
CA ALA A 98 -2.21 9.79 -33.15
C ALA A 98 -2.23 9.96 -31.63
N ARG A 99 -3.16 9.30 -30.92
CA ARG A 99 -3.26 9.39 -29.46
C ARG A 99 -2.01 8.85 -28.79
N ARG A 100 -1.44 9.57 -27.83
CA ARG A 100 -0.20 9.18 -27.12
C ARG A 100 -0.26 9.64 -25.66
N MET A 101 0.52 9.00 -24.81
CA MET A 101 0.76 9.47 -23.44
C MET A 101 1.93 10.44 -23.41
N TRP A 102 1.65 11.67 -22.99
CA TRP A 102 2.61 12.76 -22.88
C TRP A 102 3.01 12.97 -21.41
N PRO A 103 4.29 13.24 -21.13
CA PRO A 103 4.72 13.51 -19.77
C PRO A 103 4.17 14.88 -19.35
N SER A 104 3.56 14.97 -18.16
CA SER A 104 3.20 16.25 -17.57
C SER A 104 4.36 16.82 -16.72
N ASN A 105 4.18 18.04 -16.23
CA ASN A 105 5.02 18.63 -15.18
C ASN A 105 4.54 18.29 -13.75
N ILE A 106 3.55 17.40 -13.60
CA ILE A 106 2.98 17.04 -12.30
C ILE A 106 3.77 15.88 -11.70
N TRP A 107 4.61 16.21 -10.73
CA TRP A 107 5.50 15.28 -10.04
C TRP A 107 5.42 15.44 -8.53
N TYR A 108 5.68 14.33 -7.85
CA TYR A 108 6.26 14.35 -6.52
C TYR A 108 7.57 13.57 -6.53
N CYS A 109 8.58 14.07 -5.82
CA CYS A 109 9.83 13.37 -5.56
C CYS A 109 10.19 13.58 -4.08
N ASP A 110 10.53 12.48 -3.40
CA ASP A 110 11.04 12.51 -2.05
C ASP A 110 12.38 13.29 -2.03
N PRO A 111 12.51 14.35 -1.21
CA PRO A 111 13.75 15.13 -1.10
C PRO A 111 14.99 14.31 -0.71
N ALA A 112 14.82 13.10 -0.16
CA ALA A 112 15.93 12.22 0.17
C ALA A 112 16.60 11.59 -1.07
N HIS A 113 16.00 11.67 -2.26
CA HIS A 113 16.48 11.04 -3.48
C HIS A 113 16.69 12.08 -4.60
N ASP A 114 17.86 12.08 -5.22
CA ASP A 114 18.09 12.87 -6.43
C ASP A 114 17.60 12.11 -7.67
N LEU A 115 16.44 12.54 -8.18
CA LEU A 115 15.80 11.95 -9.36
C LEU A 115 15.85 12.89 -10.57
N SER A 116 16.69 13.93 -10.55
CA SER A 116 16.75 14.96 -11.59
C SER A 116 17.00 14.38 -12.99
N ASP A 117 17.96 13.46 -13.13
CA ASP A 117 18.24 12.74 -14.37
C ASP A 117 17.04 11.93 -14.85
N PHE A 118 16.34 11.25 -13.94
CA PHE A 118 15.17 10.45 -14.27
C PHE A 118 13.98 11.33 -14.71
N GLN A 119 13.77 12.47 -14.06
CA GLN A 119 12.77 13.45 -14.47
C GLN A 119 13.10 14.02 -15.85
N ALA A 120 14.35 14.39 -16.10
CA ALA A 120 14.80 14.91 -17.39
C ALA A 120 14.64 13.88 -18.53
N ALA A 121 14.97 12.61 -18.27
CA ALA A 121 14.75 11.52 -19.22
C ALA A 121 13.25 11.31 -19.46
N THR A 122 12.43 11.30 -18.40
CA THR A 122 10.98 11.09 -18.48
C THR A 122 10.27 12.21 -19.24
N ALA A 123 10.70 13.47 -19.08
CA ALA A 123 10.12 14.63 -19.76
C ALA A 123 10.25 14.58 -21.30
N ARG A 124 11.13 13.72 -21.83
CA ARG A 124 11.35 13.54 -23.27
C ARG A 124 10.67 12.30 -23.84
N MET A 125 9.98 11.53 -23.00
CA MET A 125 9.40 10.24 -23.38
C MET A 125 7.90 10.37 -23.63
N VAL A 126 7.49 10.02 -24.85
CA VAL A 126 6.09 9.93 -25.26
C VAL A 126 5.81 8.46 -25.54
N PHE A 127 4.74 7.91 -24.97
CA PHE A 127 4.45 6.48 -25.08
C PHE A 127 3.25 6.22 -25.99
N ALA A 128 3.41 5.28 -26.92
CA ALA A 128 2.30 4.64 -27.62
C ALA A 128 1.59 3.61 -26.72
N ALA A 129 0.44 3.10 -27.17
CA ALA A 129 -0.23 2.01 -26.47
C ALA A 129 0.68 0.78 -26.43
N ALA A 130 0.71 0.09 -25.29
CA ALA A 130 1.63 -1.01 -24.95
C ALA A 130 3.13 -0.65 -24.86
N GLU A 131 3.53 0.61 -25.06
CA GLU A 131 4.94 1.03 -24.97
C GLU A 131 5.32 1.51 -23.57
N GLY A 132 6.37 0.93 -23.02
CA GLY A 132 6.78 1.22 -21.65
C GLY A 132 5.69 0.91 -20.61
N LEU A 133 5.97 1.22 -19.35
CA LEU A 133 4.99 1.04 -18.28
C LEU A 133 3.72 1.90 -18.47
N PRO A 134 3.80 3.22 -18.77
CA PRO A 134 2.58 4.04 -18.96
C PRO A 134 1.74 3.56 -20.14
N GLY A 135 2.36 3.31 -21.30
CA GLY A 135 1.65 2.84 -22.48
C GLY A 135 1.04 1.46 -22.29
N THR A 136 1.67 0.58 -21.51
CA THR A 136 1.09 -0.73 -21.13
C THR A 136 -0.21 -0.56 -20.35
N VAL A 137 -0.21 0.31 -19.33
CA VAL A 137 -1.43 0.61 -18.55
C VAL A 137 -2.51 1.23 -19.43
N TRP A 138 -2.15 2.16 -20.32
CA TRP A 138 -3.11 2.72 -21.28
C TRP A 138 -3.70 1.64 -22.19
N GLY A 139 -2.87 0.74 -22.75
CA GLY A 139 -3.33 -0.32 -23.65
C GLY A 139 -4.23 -1.36 -22.97
N ARG A 140 -4.01 -1.63 -21.68
CA ARG A 140 -4.75 -2.65 -20.92
C ARG A 140 -5.94 -2.10 -20.13
N GLY A 141 -5.90 -0.84 -19.72
CA GLY A 141 -6.89 -0.24 -18.83
C GLY A 141 -6.85 -0.77 -17.39
N GLU A 142 -5.74 -1.36 -16.96
CA GLU A 142 -5.57 -1.96 -15.63
C GLU A 142 -4.22 -1.56 -15.00
N PRO A 143 -4.09 -1.57 -13.66
CA PRO A 143 -2.82 -1.31 -13.00
C PRO A 143 -1.75 -2.36 -13.32
N VAL A 144 -0.49 -1.92 -13.41
CA VAL A 144 0.66 -2.79 -13.67
C VAL A 144 1.73 -2.54 -12.61
N TRP A 145 2.25 -3.63 -12.04
CA TRP A 145 3.31 -3.65 -11.05
C TRP A 145 4.59 -4.25 -11.63
N VAL A 146 5.73 -3.62 -11.34
CA VAL A 146 7.07 -4.06 -11.74
C VAL A 146 7.94 -4.13 -10.48
N GLU A 147 8.24 -5.33 -10.01
CA GLU A 147 9.05 -5.53 -8.81
C GLU A 147 10.53 -5.19 -9.05
N GLU A 148 11.03 -5.48 -10.25
CA GLU A 148 12.41 -5.20 -10.65
C GLU A 148 12.44 -4.57 -12.04
N ILE A 149 12.88 -3.32 -12.12
CA ILE A 149 12.90 -2.56 -13.37
C ILE A 149 13.78 -3.25 -14.43
N MET A 150 14.88 -3.90 -14.04
CA MET A 150 15.80 -4.55 -14.99
C MET A 150 15.33 -5.87 -15.55
N SER A 151 14.40 -6.55 -14.88
CA SER A 151 13.82 -7.78 -15.43
C SER A 151 12.78 -7.46 -16.52
N THR A 152 12.39 -6.19 -16.66
CA THR A 152 11.37 -5.74 -17.61
C THR A 152 12.01 -5.17 -18.87
N SER A 153 11.86 -5.88 -19.99
CA SER A 153 12.32 -5.40 -21.30
C SER A 153 11.56 -4.15 -21.79
N ASN A 154 10.31 -3.98 -21.36
CA ASN A 154 9.46 -2.86 -21.74
C ASN A 154 9.55 -1.68 -20.75
N PHE A 155 10.78 -1.23 -20.45
CA PHE A 155 11.02 -0.06 -19.59
C PHE A 155 12.08 0.86 -20.22
N PRO A 156 11.72 1.70 -21.22
CA PRO A 156 12.68 2.45 -22.06
C PRO A 156 13.61 3.41 -21.32
N ARG A 157 13.28 3.77 -20.08
CA ARG A 157 14.06 4.65 -19.19
C ARG A 157 14.66 3.92 -17.98
N GLY A 158 14.82 2.60 -18.09
CA GLY A 158 15.19 1.72 -16.97
C GLY A 158 16.60 1.97 -16.45
N GLU A 159 17.57 2.16 -17.35
CA GLU A 159 18.95 2.45 -16.95
C GLU A 159 19.07 3.76 -16.15
N VAL A 160 18.35 4.81 -16.58
CA VAL A 160 18.34 6.09 -15.85
C VAL A 160 17.65 5.91 -14.49
N ALA A 161 16.52 5.18 -14.45
CA ALA A 161 15.81 4.90 -13.21
C ALA A 161 16.72 4.23 -12.17
N LEU A 162 17.48 3.21 -12.59
CA LEU A 162 18.44 2.52 -11.72
C LEU A 162 19.55 3.42 -11.20
N ARG A 163 20.15 4.26 -12.08
CA ARG A 163 21.21 5.18 -11.67
C ARG A 163 20.70 6.18 -10.63
N SER A 164 19.42 6.53 -10.71
CA SER A 164 18.71 7.34 -9.73
C SER A 164 18.20 6.54 -8.50
N GLY A 165 18.55 5.26 -8.37
CA GLY A 165 18.22 4.43 -7.22
C GLY A 165 16.84 3.77 -7.23
N LEU A 166 16.05 3.97 -8.29
CA LEU A 166 14.72 3.32 -8.42
C LEU A 166 14.88 1.85 -8.79
N ARG A 167 14.15 0.96 -8.10
CA ARG A 167 14.23 -0.49 -8.32
C ARG A 167 12.93 -1.14 -8.76
N ALA A 168 11.81 -0.59 -8.31
CA ALA A 168 10.46 -1.05 -8.63
C ALA A 168 9.65 0.10 -9.26
N ALA A 169 8.54 -0.23 -9.90
CA ALA A 169 7.61 0.75 -10.44
C ALA A 169 6.16 0.25 -10.39
N PHE A 170 5.23 1.18 -10.28
CA PHE A 170 3.80 0.94 -10.36
C PHE A 170 3.16 2.00 -11.24
N SER A 171 2.14 1.61 -12.01
CA SER A 171 1.34 2.55 -12.80
C SER A 171 -0.11 2.08 -12.82
N THR A 172 -1.04 3.03 -12.75
CA THR A 172 -2.49 2.79 -12.71
C THR A 172 -3.21 3.76 -13.65
N PRO A 173 -4.35 3.37 -14.25
CA PRO A 173 -5.26 4.31 -14.87
C PRO A 173 -5.75 5.31 -13.82
N LEU A 174 -6.04 6.54 -14.27
CA LEU A 174 -6.48 7.67 -13.47
C LEU A 174 -7.76 8.25 -14.07
#